data_AF-A0A1X1MQA8-F1
#
_entry.id   AF-A0A1X1MQA8-F1
#
_cell.length_a   1.000
_cell.length_b   1.000
_cell.length_c   1.000
_cell.angle_alpha   90.00
_cell.angle_beta   90.00
_cell.angle_gamma   90.00
#
_symmetry.space_group_name_H-M   'P 1'
#
loop_
_entity.id
_entity.type
_entity.pdbx_description
1 polymer ?
#
loop_
_entity_poly.entity_id
_entity_poly.type
_entity_poly.pdbx_seq_one_letter_code
_entity_poly.pdbx_strand_id
1 'polypeptide(L)'
;MRALKYVVTIISLLVSFSSFAALTATKVENWMAAIPAIEQWSSDNGDILEQFDSKVQGLSDEEAEAMLKKESFYPEFSKMINGYGFDSITELKETSFEIFGAAMSPEMVAQMEEGLAQSAAMLESEYANEAMKKNIEAGQAAITSLLEYAKQTTDADREAIAPYLTEIEQMMNN
;
A
#
# COMPACT_ATOMS: atom_id res chain seq x y z
N MET A 1 15.79 1.16 -3.35
CA MET A 1 15.42 2.44 -2.71
C MET A 1 14.47 3.30 -3.55
N ARG A 2 14.76 3.68 -4.81
CA ARG A 2 13.76 4.41 -5.62
C ARG A 2 12.60 3.50 -6.10
N ALA A 3 12.89 2.29 -6.53
CA ALA A 3 11.89 1.34 -7.03
C ALA A 3 10.80 1.00 -6.00
N LEU A 4 11.19 0.56 -4.80
CA LEU A 4 10.27 0.24 -3.70
C LEU A 4 9.38 1.41 -3.28
N LYS A 5 9.91 2.65 -3.29
CA LYS A 5 9.12 3.86 -3.06
C LYS A 5 7.96 3.96 -4.04
N TYR A 6 8.18 3.72 -5.33
CA TYR A 6 7.12 3.78 -6.34
C TYR A 6 6.12 2.63 -6.21
N VAL A 7 6.55 1.43 -5.79
CA VAL A 7 5.65 0.30 -5.49
C VAL A 7 4.68 0.69 -4.36
N VAL A 8 5.20 1.21 -3.26
CA VAL A 8 4.39 1.68 -2.13
C VAL A 8 3.48 2.85 -2.53
N THR A 9 3.96 3.79 -3.37
CA THR A 9 3.13 4.90 -3.87
C THR A 9 1.96 4.40 -4.73
N ILE A 10 2.18 3.49 -5.69
CA ILE A 10 1.12 2.93 -6.54
C ILE A 10 0.09 2.17 -5.70
N ILE A 11 0.55 1.38 -4.72
CA ILE A 11 -0.30 0.61 -3.80
C ILE A 11 -1.07 1.56 -2.86
N SER A 12 -0.47 2.65 -2.41
CA SER A 12 -1.13 3.58 -1.47
C SER A 12 -2.28 4.35 -2.12
N LEU A 13 -2.18 4.69 -3.41
CA LEU A 13 -3.10 5.59 -4.13
C LEU A 13 -4.51 5.05 -4.47
N LEU A 14 -4.82 3.77 -4.15
CA LEU A 14 -6.08 3.13 -4.57
C LEU A 14 -6.92 2.67 -3.38
N VAL A 15 -7.33 3.55 -2.46
CA VAL A 15 -8.13 3.08 -1.31
C VAL A 15 -9.56 2.77 -1.78
N SER A 16 -9.91 1.49 -1.79
CA SER A 16 -11.27 1.01 -1.94
C SER A 16 -11.60 0.06 -0.78
N PHE A 17 -12.83 0.14 -0.28
CA PHE A 17 -13.34 -0.81 0.72
C PHE A 17 -13.59 -2.16 0.06
N SER A 18 -12.90 -3.20 0.54
CA SER A 18 -13.05 -4.56 0.05
C SER A 18 -13.24 -5.57 1.17
N SER A 19 -13.79 -6.73 0.79
CA SER A 19 -14.06 -7.83 1.70
C SER A 19 -12.75 -8.52 2.06
N PHE A 20 -12.44 -8.57 3.36
CA PHE A 20 -11.32 -9.33 3.93
C PHE A 20 -11.39 -10.79 3.46
N ALA A 21 -10.43 -11.22 2.64
CA ALA A 21 -10.28 -12.61 2.24
C ALA A 21 -9.07 -13.18 2.95
N ALA A 22 -9.21 -14.34 3.61
CA ALA A 22 -8.08 -14.96 4.32
C ALA A 22 -6.86 -15.13 3.38
N LEU A 23 -5.67 -14.79 3.88
CA LEU A 23 -4.42 -14.99 3.18
C LEU A 23 -4.17 -16.50 3.03
N THR A 24 -3.92 -16.92 1.80
CA THR A 24 -3.50 -18.30 1.51
C THR A 24 -2.00 -18.32 1.22
N ALA A 25 -1.35 -19.45 1.47
CA ALA A 25 0.07 -19.62 1.14
C ALA A 25 0.35 -19.29 -0.34
N THR A 26 -0.54 -19.69 -1.25
CA THR A 26 -0.43 -19.37 -2.69
C THR A 26 -0.53 -17.88 -2.96
N LYS A 27 -1.41 -17.13 -2.28
CA LYS A 27 -1.47 -15.66 -2.43
C LYS A 27 -0.18 -15.00 -1.97
N VAL A 28 0.38 -15.45 -0.86
CA VAL A 28 1.67 -14.93 -0.34
C VAL A 28 2.81 -15.27 -1.30
N GLU A 29 2.88 -16.50 -1.81
CA GLU A 29 3.87 -16.93 -2.80
C GLU A 29 3.79 -16.11 -4.09
N ASN A 30 2.58 -15.93 -4.62
CA ASN A 30 2.33 -15.11 -5.81
C ASN A 30 2.76 -13.66 -5.59
N TRP A 31 2.45 -13.09 -4.41
CA TRP A 31 2.87 -11.76 -4.04
C TRP A 31 4.39 -11.64 -3.97
N MET A 32 5.06 -12.54 -3.25
CA MET A 32 6.52 -12.59 -3.14
C MET A 32 7.19 -12.72 -4.52
N ALA A 33 6.60 -13.49 -5.44
CA ALA A 33 7.09 -13.64 -6.80
C ALA A 33 6.86 -12.40 -7.67
N ALA A 34 5.79 -11.64 -7.41
CA ALA A 34 5.46 -10.42 -8.15
C ALA A 34 6.38 -9.26 -7.77
N ILE A 35 6.80 -9.15 -6.50
CA ILE A 35 7.58 -8.00 -6.00
C ILE A 35 8.80 -7.67 -6.88
N PRO A 36 9.71 -8.60 -7.23
CA PRO A 36 10.86 -8.28 -8.07
C PRO A 36 10.49 -7.75 -9.47
N ALA A 37 9.40 -8.26 -10.05
CA ALA A 37 8.93 -7.80 -11.35
C ALA A 37 8.30 -6.40 -11.27
N ILE A 38 7.54 -6.14 -10.20
CA ILE A 38 7.00 -4.81 -9.92
C ILE A 38 8.15 -3.82 -9.68
N GLU A 39 9.16 -4.18 -8.90
CA GLU A 39 10.33 -3.32 -8.65
C GLU A 39 11.09 -2.99 -9.95
N GLN A 40 11.34 -4.00 -10.78
CA GLN A 40 11.99 -3.80 -12.08
C GLN A 40 11.14 -2.91 -12.98
N TRP A 41 9.85 -3.20 -13.09
CA TRP A 41 8.92 -2.41 -13.90
C TRP A 41 8.84 -0.95 -13.42
N SER A 42 8.76 -0.73 -12.10
CA SER A 42 8.75 0.61 -11.51
C SER A 42 10.06 1.35 -11.72
N SER A 43 11.20 0.64 -11.71
CA SER A 43 12.50 1.23 -12.04
C SER A 43 12.55 1.68 -13.50
N ASP A 44 12.05 0.86 -14.42
CA ASP A 44 12.06 1.14 -15.86
C ASP A 44 11.07 2.26 -16.24
N ASN A 45 10.01 2.44 -15.45
CA ASN A 45 8.95 3.43 -15.67
C ASN A 45 8.98 4.61 -14.71
N GLY A 46 10.08 4.80 -13.96
CA GLY A 46 10.18 5.78 -12.87
C GLY A 46 9.75 7.20 -13.24
N ASP A 47 10.16 7.69 -14.41
CA ASP A 47 9.81 9.04 -14.89
C ASP A 47 8.30 9.21 -15.13
N ILE A 48 7.63 8.17 -15.61
CA ILE A 48 6.18 8.18 -15.86
C ILE A 48 5.43 8.10 -14.54
N LEU A 49 5.93 7.30 -13.59
CA LEU A 49 5.37 7.18 -12.25
C LEU A 49 5.50 8.47 -11.45
N GLU A 50 6.64 9.18 -11.55
CA GLU A 50 6.83 10.49 -10.90
C GLU A 50 5.89 11.56 -11.48
N GLN A 51 5.70 11.55 -12.80
CA GLN A 51 4.73 12.43 -13.45
C GLN A 51 3.30 12.09 -13.01
N PHE A 52 2.96 10.81 -12.92
CA PHE A 52 1.65 10.38 -12.47
C PHE A 52 1.39 10.76 -11.01
N ASP A 53 2.34 10.50 -10.11
CA ASP A 53 2.29 10.91 -8.71
C ASP A 53 1.98 12.41 -8.58
N SER A 54 2.71 13.23 -9.33
CA SER A 54 2.49 14.68 -9.36
C SER A 54 1.09 15.08 -9.87
N LYS A 55 0.48 14.32 -10.78
CA LYS A 55 -0.89 14.59 -11.30
C LYS A 55 -1.97 14.23 -10.29
N VAL A 56 -1.76 13.17 -9.51
CA VAL A 56 -2.78 12.67 -8.57
C VAL A 56 -2.65 13.28 -7.17
N GLN A 57 -1.61 14.09 -6.94
CA GLN A 57 -1.42 14.79 -5.68
C GLN A 57 -2.67 15.56 -5.26
N GLY A 58 -3.27 15.10 -4.18
CA GLY A 58 -4.39 15.75 -3.53
C GLY A 58 -5.74 15.58 -4.21
N LEU A 59 -5.87 14.57 -5.08
CA LEU A 59 -7.15 13.98 -5.49
C LEU A 59 -7.65 13.01 -4.41
N SER A 60 -8.94 12.68 -4.45
CA SER A 60 -9.45 11.52 -3.69
C SER A 60 -8.93 10.21 -4.27
N ASP A 61 -9.00 9.12 -3.49
CA ASP A 61 -8.59 7.79 -3.96
C ASP A 61 -9.39 7.33 -5.19
N GLU A 62 -10.69 7.63 -5.22
CA GLU A 62 -11.58 7.30 -6.34
C GLU A 62 -11.20 8.08 -7.61
N GLU A 63 -10.82 9.35 -7.44
CA GLU A 63 -10.33 10.20 -8.54
C GLU A 63 -8.96 9.72 -9.05
N ALA A 64 -8.05 9.40 -8.13
CA ALA A 64 -6.72 8.86 -8.45
C ALA A 64 -6.83 7.51 -9.18
N GLU A 65 -7.72 6.62 -8.75
CA GLU A 65 -8.00 5.35 -9.42
C GLU A 65 -8.57 5.55 -10.82
N ALA A 66 -9.54 6.45 -10.96
CA ALA A 66 -10.15 6.77 -12.25
C ALA A 66 -9.12 7.39 -13.22
N MET A 67 -8.14 8.13 -12.73
CA MET A 67 -7.03 8.64 -13.52
C MET A 67 -6.02 7.55 -13.87
N LEU A 68 -5.65 6.70 -12.90
CA LEU A 68 -4.72 5.58 -13.10
C LEU A 68 -5.17 4.70 -14.27
N LYS A 69 -6.46 4.34 -14.31
CA LYS A 69 -7.07 3.53 -15.37
C LYS A 69 -6.98 4.14 -16.79
N LYS A 70 -6.71 5.44 -16.89
CA LYS A 70 -6.58 6.16 -18.18
C LYS A 70 -5.13 6.31 -18.64
N GLU A 71 -4.16 6.02 -17.78
CA GLU A 71 -2.76 6.16 -18.12
C GLU A 71 -2.32 5.05 -19.09
N SER A 72 -1.41 5.40 -20.01
CA SER A 72 -0.97 4.47 -21.06
C SER A 72 -0.23 3.25 -20.52
N PHE A 73 0.35 3.36 -19.33
CA PHE A 73 1.08 2.28 -18.67
C PHE A 73 0.15 1.28 -17.94
N TYR A 74 -1.10 1.65 -17.68
CA TYR A 74 -2.04 0.83 -16.92
C TYR A 74 -2.27 -0.57 -17.50
N PRO A 75 -2.50 -0.75 -18.82
CA PRO A 75 -2.72 -2.07 -19.40
C PRO A 75 -1.48 -2.97 -19.30
N GLU A 76 -0.29 -2.40 -19.41
CA GLU A 76 0.97 -3.13 -19.29
C GLU A 76 1.17 -3.61 -17.86
N PHE A 77 1.02 -2.72 -16.88
CA PHE A 77 1.12 -3.07 -15.46
C PHE A 77 0.08 -4.12 -15.07
N SER A 78 -1.18 -3.93 -15.47
CA SER A 78 -2.27 -4.88 -15.21
C SER A 78 -1.97 -6.26 -15.79
N LYS A 79 -1.43 -6.31 -17.02
CA LYS A 79 -1.02 -7.57 -17.64
C LYS A 79 0.12 -8.24 -16.89
N MET A 80 1.09 -7.46 -16.40
CA MET A 80 2.23 -7.97 -15.65
C MET A 80 1.79 -8.63 -14.35
N ILE A 81 0.98 -7.96 -13.54
CA ILE A 81 0.50 -8.51 -12.25
C ILE A 81 -0.47 -9.69 -12.45
N ASN A 82 -1.22 -9.72 -13.56
CA ASN A 82 -2.04 -10.87 -13.93
C ASN A 82 -1.20 -12.12 -14.23
N GLY A 83 0.02 -11.95 -14.75
CA GLY A 83 1.00 -13.03 -14.89
C GLY A 83 1.41 -13.67 -13.57
N TYR A 84 1.19 -13.00 -12.44
CA TYR A 84 1.42 -13.49 -11.08
C TYR A 84 0.14 -13.90 -10.36
N GLY A 85 -1.01 -13.92 -11.05
CA GLY A 85 -2.27 -14.38 -10.47
C GLY A 85 -3.09 -13.30 -9.76
N PHE A 86 -2.81 -12.01 -10.02
CA PHE A 86 -3.66 -10.91 -9.57
C PHE A 86 -4.59 -10.45 -10.69
N ASP A 87 -5.90 -10.48 -10.47
CA ASP A 87 -6.91 -10.08 -11.46
C ASP A 87 -6.97 -8.55 -11.63
N SER A 88 -6.50 -7.80 -10.63
CA SER A 88 -6.49 -6.35 -10.65
C SER A 88 -5.40 -5.73 -9.79
N ILE A 89 -5.09 -4.45 -10.04
CA ILE A 89 -4.19 -3.66 -9.18
C ILE A 89 -4.78 -3.54 -7.77
N THR A 90 -6.11 -3.44 -7.68
CA THR A 90 -6.84 -3.40 -6.41
C THR A 90 -6.60 -4.66 -5.58
N GLU A 91 -6.69 -5.85 -6.19
CA GLU A 91 -6.41 -7.11 -5.50
C GLU A 91 -4.94 -7.22 -5.05
N LEU A 92 -4.00 -6.79 -5.90
CA LEU A 92 -2.57 -6.74 -5.53
C LEU A 92 -2.36 -5.82 -4.31
N LYS A 93 -3.01 -4.65 -4.30
CA LYS A 93 -2.95 -3.72 -3.17
C LYS A 93 -3.49 -4.34 -1.89
N GLU A 94 -4.69 -4.92 -1.96
CA GLU A 94 -5.35 -5.54 -0.81
C GLU A 94 -4.48 -6.65 -0.22
N THR A 95 -3.99 -7.54 -1.08
CA THR A 95 -3.07 -8.61 -0.67
C THR A 95 -1.81 -8.04 -0.02
N SER A 96 -1.27 -6.93 -0.53
CA SER A 96 -0.11 -6.27 0.07
C SER A 96 -0.41 -5.74 1.47
N PHE A 97 -1.58 -5.11 1.68
CA PHE A 97 -1.99 -4.64 3.00
C PHE A 97 -2.33 -5.76 3.97
N GLU A 98 -2.95 -6.85 3.50
CA GLU A 98 -3.16 -8.05 4.31
C GLU A 98 -1.82 -8.62 4.78
N ILE A 99 -0.83 -8.73 3.88
CA ILE A 99 0.51 -9.26 4.21
C ILE A 99 1.24 -8.34 5.19
N PHE A 100 1.27 -7.03 4.94
CA PHE A 100 1.92 -6.09 5.85
C PHE A 100 1.20 -6.03 7.20
N GLY A 101 -0.14 -6.01 7.21
CA GLY A 101 -0.95 -6.08 8.41
C GLY A 101 -0.65 -7.33 9.23
N ALA A 102 -0.52 -8.48 8.57
CA ALA A 102 -0.16 -9.74 9.21
C ALA A 102 1.25 -9.77 9.78
N ALA A 103 2.18 -9.02 9.17
CA ALA A 103 3.55 -8.90 9.64
C ALA A 103 3.70 -7.93 10.83
N MET A 104 2.69 -7.13 11.16
CA MET A 104 2.80 -6.15 12.25
C MET A 104 2.75 -6.82 13.62
N SER A 105 3.71 -6.46 14.47
CA SER A 105 3.64 -6.80 15.89
C SER A 105 2.58 -5.95 16.61
N PRO A 106 2.00 -6.44 17.73
CA PRO A 106 1.09 -5.63 18.54
C PRO A 106 1.70 -4.29 19.00
N GLU A 107 3.02 -4.26 19.22
CA GLU A 107 3.73 -3.04 19.58
C GLU A 107 3.78 -2.04 18.42
N MET A 108 4.03 -2.51 17.19
CA MET A 108 3.98 -1.66 15.99
C MET A 108 2.58 -1.09 15.76
N VAL A 109 1.54 -1.90 15.93
CA VAL A 109 0.14 -1.45 15.83
C VAL A 109 -0.12 -0.33 16.84
N ALA A 110 0.26 -0.53 18.11
CA ALA A 110 0.07 0.48 19.15
C ALA A 110 0.82 1.79 18.87
N GLN A 111 2.07 1.71 18.39
CA GLN A 111 2.86 2.88 18.01
C GLN A 111 2.22 3.67 16.87
N MET A 112 1.66 2.98 15.87
CA MET A 112 0.98 3.62 14.75
C MET A 112 -0.36 4.24 15.13
N GLU A 113 -1.12 3.60 16.02
CA GLU A 113 -2.32 4.21 16.61
C GLU A 113 -1.99 5.49 17.38
N GLU A 114 -0.91 5.48 18.18
CA GLU A 114 -0.44 6.67 18.88
C GLU A 114 -0.03 7.78 17.90
N GLY A 115 0.71 7.45 16.84
CA GLY A 115 1.09 8.39 15.79
C GLY A 115 -0.11 9.00 15.05
N LEU A 116 -1.15 8.21 14.78
CA LEU A 116 -2.42 8.72 14.25
C LEU A 116 -3.09 9.70 15.21
N ALA A 117 -3.15 9.39 16.51
CA ALA A 117 -3.73 10.28 17.49
C ALA A 117 -2.96 11.61 17.61
N GLN A 118 -1.62 11.55 17.57
CA GLN A 118 -0.76 12.74 17.60
C GLN A 118 -0.92 13.59 16.34
N SER A 119 -0.99 12.97 15.16
CA SER A 119 -1.21 13.70 13.90
C SER A 119 -2.59 14.34 13.83
N ALA A 120 -3.63 13.70 14.38
CA ALA A 120 -4.96 14.28 14.47
C ALA A 120 -4.97 15.52 15.39
N ALA A 121 -4.26 15.47 16.53
CA ALA A 121 -4.10 16.63 17.39
C ALA A 121 -3.35 17.79 16.70
N MET A 122 -2.43 17.47 15.77
CA MET A 122 -1.70 18.48 14.99
C MET A 122 -2.60 19.21 13.97
N LEU A 123 -3.55 18.50 13.35
CA LEU A 123 -4.54 19.09 12.43
C LEU A 123 -5.43 20.13 13.13
N GLU A 124 -5.76 19.90 14.39
CA GLU A 124 -6.57 20.80 15.23
C GLU A 124 -5.76 21.97 15.81
N SER A 125 -4.43 21.98 15.63
CA SER A 125 -3.57 23.02 16.19
C SER A 125 -3.57 24.29 15.34
N GLU A 126 -3.36 25.45 15.99
CA GLU A 126 -3.22 26.75 15.32
C GLU A 126 -1.97 26.85 14.41
N TYR A 127 -1.06 25.88 14.49
CA TYR A 127 0.19 25.85 13.74
C TYR A 127 0.06 25.14 12.37
N ALA A 128 -1.04 24.42 12.12
CA ALA A 128 -1.25 23.70 10.88
C ALA A 128 -1.82 24.63 9.78
N ASN A 129 -1.02 24.91 8.76
CA ASN A 129 -1.51 25.56 7.54
C ASN A 129 -2.23 24.57 6.61
N GLU A 130 -3.02 25.06 5.67
CA GLU A 130 -3.85 24.21 4.78
C GLU A 130 -3.04 23.18 3.96
N ALA A 131 -1.84 23.55 3.50
CA ALA A 131 -0.98 22.61 2.78
C ALA A 131 -0.46 21.50 3.70
N MET A 132 -0.12 21.83 4.94
CA MET A 132 0.29 20.88 5.96
C MET A 132 -0.85 19.95 6.36
N LYS A 133 -2.07 20.48 6.51
CA LYS A 133 -3.26 19.68 6.82
C LYS A 133 -3.53 18.64 5.74
N LYS A 134 -3.54 19.07 4.47
CA LYS A 134 -3.76 18.18 3.33
C LYS A 134 -2.74 17.03 3.27
N ASN A 135 -1.47 17.31 3.57
CA ASN A 135 -0.44 16.28 3.61
C ASN A 135 -0.59 15.33 4.80
N ILE A 136 -0.97 15.84 5.97
CA ILE A 136 -1.23 15.01 7.16
C ILE A 136 -2.43 14.10 6.90
N GLU A 137 -3.53 14.64 6.36
CA GLU A 137 -4.76 13.88 6.03
C GLU A 137 -4.48 12.74 5.04
N ALA A 138 -3.72 13.01 3.97
CA ALA A 138 -3.33 11.98 3.01
C ALA A 138 -2.47 10.86 3.64
N GLY A 139 -1.54 11.22 4.54
CA GLY A 139 -0.75 10.25 5.29
C GLY A 139 -1.59 9.43 6.29
N GLN A 140 -2.56 10.06 6.95
CA GLN A 140 -3.45 9.40 7.90
C GLN A 140 -4.34 8.35 7.24
N ALA A 141 -4.84 8.59 6.03
CA ALA A 141 -5.69 7.63 5.32
C ALA A 141 -4.96 6.31 5.08
N ALA A 142 -3.73 6.35 4.55
CA ALA A 142 -2.93 5.16 4.29
C ALA A 142 -2.58 4.38 5.58
N ILE A 143 -2.22 5.09 6.65
CA ILE A 143 -1.92 4.48 7.95
C ILE A 143 -3.18 3.85 8.57
N THR A 144 -4.33 4.52 8.44
CA THR A 144 -5.62 4.02 8.95
C THR A 144 -6.00 2.73 8.25
N SER A 145 -5.94 2.69 6.91
CA SER A 145 -6.21 1.46 6.16
C SER A 145 -5.29 0.32 6.62
N LEU A 146 -3.97 0.55 6.71
CA LEU A 146 -3.04 -0.49 7.15
C LEU A 146 -3.36 -1.01 8.57
N LEU A 147 -3.74 -0.13 9.50
CA LEU A 147 -4.17 -0.52 10.84
C LEU A 147 -5.48 -1.31 10.85
N GLU A 148 -6.42 -0.99 9.96
CA GLU A 148 -7.64 -1.78 9.78
C GLU A 148 -7.32 -3.21 9.32
N TYR A 149 -6.36 -3.39 8.41
CA TYR A 149 -5.90 -4.72 8.01
C TYR A 149 -5.18 -5.45 9.16
N ALA A 150 -4.30 -4.77 9.88
CA ALA A 150 -3.60 -5.35 11.03
C ALA A 150 -4.55 -5.83 12.14
N LYS A 151 -5.64 -5.08 12.39
CA LYS A 151 -6.67 -5.44 13.38
C LYS A 151 -7.56 -6.60 12.95
N GLN A 152 -7.75 -6.76 11.65
CA GLN A 152 -8.59 -7.82 11.07
C GLN A 152 -7.78 -9.10 10.75
N THR A 153 -6.45 -9.02 10.82
CA THR A 153 -5.55 -10.16 10.65
C THR A 153 -5.88 -11.28 11.63
N THR A 154 -5.99 -12.50 11.10
CA THR A 154 -6.22 -13.73 11.86
C THR A 154 -4.92 -14.49 12.14
N ASP A 155 -4.96 -15.48 13.03
CA ASP A 155 -3.82 -16.38 13.25
C ASP A 155 -3.44 -17.16 11.98
N ALA A 156 -4.44 -17.52 11.15
CA ALA A 156 -4.20 -18.20 9.88
C ALA A 156 -3.42 -17.32 8.88
N ASP A 157 -3.70 -16.02 8.87
CA ASP A 157 -2.96 -15.05 8.02
C ASP A 157 -1.50 -14.94 8.46
N ARG A 158 -1.27 -14.90 9.78
CA ARG A 158 0.08 -14.91 10.37
C ARG A 158 0.83 -16.21 10.05
N GLU A 159 0.16 -17.35 10.11
CA GLU A 159 0.73 -18.64 9.71
C GLU A 159 1.07 -18.68 8.21
N ALA A 160 0.22 -18.11 7.35
CA ALA A 160 0.45 -18.07 5.91
C ALA A 160 1.70 -17.26 5.52
N ILE A 161 1.99 -16.17 6.24
CA ILE A 161 3.18 -15.35 5.98
C ILE A 161 4.42 -15.79 6.74
N ALA A 162 4.29 -16.64 7.78
CA ALA A 162 5.39 -17.03 8.65
C ALA A 162 6.67 -17.50 7.93
N PRO A 163 6.60 -18.27 6.82
CA PRO A 163 7.80 -18.66 6.07
C PRO A 163 8.57 -17.51 5.41
N TYR A 164 7.91 -16.37 5.19
CA TYR A 164 8.42 -15.21 4.46
C TYR A 164 8.58 -13.96 5.35
N LEU A 165 8.32 -14.09 6.65
CA LEU A 165 8.22 -12.95 7.57
C LEU A 165 9.50 -12.12 7.58
N THR A 166 10.68 -12.76 7.57
CA THR A 166 11.96 -12.06 7.56
C THR A 166 12.14 -11.23 6.29
N GLU A 167 11.77 -11.77 5.12
CA GLU A 167 11.83 -11.05 3.85
C GLU A 167 10.83 -9.89 3.82
N ILE A 168 9.61 -10.09 4.33
CA ILE A 168 8.57 -9.05 4.42
C ILE A 168 9.04 -7.92 5.36
N GLU A 169 9.58 -8.24 6.53
CA GLU A 169 10.12 -7.25 7.48
C GLU A 169 11.28 -6.46 6.86
N GLN A 170 12.14 -7.10 6.07
CA GLN A 170 13.19 -6.41 5.34
C GLN A 170 12.62 -5.45 4.28
N MET A 171 11.54 -5.81 3.60
CA MET A 171 10.88 -4.90 2.65
C MET A 171 10.25 -3.70 3.36
N MET A 172 9.68 -3.88 4.56
CA MET A 172 9.05 -2.79 5.32
C MET A 172 10.06 -1.79 5.90
N ASN A 173 11.27 -2.25 6.21
CA ASN A 173 12.32 -1.43 6.86
C ASN A 173 13.29 -0.74 5.88
N ASN A 174 13.12 -0.96 4.57
CA ASN A 174 14.00 -0.43 3.49
C ASN A 174 13.31 0.63 2.63
#